data_AF-A0A0J6WWL3-F1
#
_entry.id   AF-A0A0J6WWL3-F1
#
_cell.length_a   1.000
_cell.length_b   1.000
_cell.length_c   1.000
_cell.angle_alpha   90.00
_cell.angle_beta   90.00
_cell.angle_gamma   90.00
#
_symmetry.space_group_name_H-M   'P 1'
#
loop_
_entity.id
_entity.type
_entity.pdbx_description
1 polymer ?
#
loop_
_entity_poly.entity_id
_entity_poly.type
_entity_poly.pdbx_seq_one_letter_code
_entity_poly.pdbx_strand_id
1 'polypeptide(L)'
;MTRNHTTRNAAMPEDRADLRRQTYIFLWTFTLTILLLISLYLQLSWPVTGGAALLLTASTMALFIKYKDFYALRDRGQRTWCVTISMYCSLILTLSCAYYFSLDEPLTLEYALVFLFGYMFFVYMVYRTLSTTMVVGNTRRRIKR
;
A
#
# COMPACT_ATOMS: atom_id res chain seq x y z
N MET A 1 -7.68 43.89 -2.87
CA MET A 1 -7.86 42.46 -3.18
C MET A 1 -6.49 41.83 -3.48
N THR A 2 -5.76 41.38 -2.46
CA THR A 2 -4.38 40.86 -2.59
C THR A 2 -4.17 39.70 -1.59
N ARG A 3 -5.12 38.75 -1.56
CA ARG A 3 -5.14 37.63 -0.59
C ARG A 3 -5.09 36.24 -1.25
N ASN A 4 -4.73 36.14 -2.52
CA ASN A 4 -4.77 34.87 -3.26
C ASN A 4 -3.41 34.30 -3.69
N HIS A 5 -2.33 35.09 -3.75
CA HIS A 5 -1.02 34.56 -4.18
C HIS A 5 -0.28 33.83 -3.06
N THR A 6 -0.29 34.36 -1.83
CA THR A 6 0.44 33.79 -0.69
C THR A 6 -0.14 32.44 -0.24
N THR A 7 -1.47 32.31 -0.22
CA THR A 7 -2.18 31.06 0.12
C THR A 7 -1.99 29.98 -0.93
N ARG A 8 -1.97 30.35 -2.22
CA ARG A 8 -1.72 29.41 -3.33
C ARG A 8 -0.27 28.91 -3.33
N ASN A 9 0.68 29.80 -3.01
CA ASN A 9 2.09 29.46 -2.88
C ASN A 9 2.41 28.66 -1.62
N ALA A 10 1.59 28.73 -0.56
CA ALA A 10 1.70 27.88 0.62
C ALA A 10 1.02 26.51 0.43
N ALA A 11 -0.05 26.43 -0.37
CA ALA A 11 -0.73 25.18 -0.71
C ALA A 11 0.10 24.29 -1.66
N MET A 12 0.83 24.86 -2.63
CA MET A 12 1.69 24.10 -3.55
C MET A 12 2.82 23.27 -2.89
N PRO A 13 3.62 23.79 -1.94
CA PRO A 13 4.70 23.03 -1.31
C PRO A 13 4.17 21.93 -0.39
N GLU A 14 3.06 22.16 0.30
CA GLU A 14 2.40 21.15 1.14
C GLU A 14 1.88 20.00 0.27
N ASP A 15 1.30 20.33 -0.89
CA ASP A 15 0.83 19.35 -1.85
C ASP A 15 1.98 18.51 -2.43
N ARG A 16 3.12 19.12 -2.79
CA ARG A 16 4.31 18.37 -3.25
C ARG A 16 4.89 17.45 -2.17
N ALA A 17 4.88 17.88 -0.91
CA ALA A 17 5.35 17.07 0.21
C ALA A 17 4.44 15.86 0.45
N ASP A 18 3.12 16.05 0.35
CA ASP A 18 2.12 14.99 0.44
C ASP A 18 2.25 13.97 -0.70
N LEU A 19 2.52 14.44 -1.93
CA LEU A 19 2.80 13.55 -3.08
C LEU A 19 4.04 12.70 -2.83
N ARG A 20 5.15 13.31 -2.40
CA ARG A 20 6.39 12.59 -2.11
C ARG A 20 6.20 11.54 -1.02
N ARG A 21 5.41 11.86 0.01
CA ARG A 21 5.08 10.93 1.10
C ARG A 21 4.23 9.77 0.60
N GLN A 22 3.20 10.03 -0.20
CA GLN A 22 2.38 9.00 -0.83
C GLN A 22 3.23 8.06 -1.69
N THR A 23 4.06 8.61 -2.58
CA THR A 23 4.95 7.83 -3.44
C THR A 23 5.92 6.99 -2.62
N TYR A 24 6.52 7.55 -1.56
CA TYR A 24 7.41 6.81 -0.68
C TYR A 24 6.70 5.64 0.01
N ILE A 25 5.54 5.87 0.62
CA ILE A 25 4.77 4.82 1.31
C ILE A 25 4.40 3.71 0.33
N PHE A 26 3.86 4.09 -0.83
CA PHE A 26 3.47 3.14 -1.87
C PHE A 26 4.65 2.29 -2.34
N LEU A 27 5.76 2.91 -2.75
CA LEU A 27 6.93 2.20 -3.25
C LEU A 27 7.57 1.33 -2.18
N TRP A 28 7.62 1.79 -0.93
CA TRP A 28 8.15 1.02 0.19
C TRP A 28 7.33 -0.24 0.45
N THR A 29 6.01 -0.11 0.60
CA THR A 29 5.09 -1.24 0.84
C THR A 29 5.08 -2.19 -0.36
N PHE A 30 5.09 -1.66 -1.59
CA PHE A 30 5.13 -2.46 -2.81
C PHE A 30 6.43 -3.27 -2.92
N THR A 31 7.57 -2.64 -2.65
CA THR A 31 8.89 -3.31 -2.68
C THR A 31 8.94 -4.44 -1.65
N LEU A 32 8.49 -4.21 -0.42
CA LEU A 32 8.45 -5.25 0.61
C LEU A 32 7.49 -6.39 0.24
N THR A 33 6.39 -6.08 -0.45
CA THR A 33 5.45 -7.10 -0.92
C THR A 33 6.06 -7.97 -2.03
N ILE A 34 6.75 -7.36 -2.98
CA ILE A 34 7.50 -8.09 -4.01
C ILE A 34 8.59 -8.97 -3.38
N LEU A 35 9.36 -8.43 -2.42
CA LEU A 35 10.39 -9.20 -1.73
C LEU A 35 9.81 -10.42 -1.01
N LEU A 36 8.66 -10.27 -0.35
CA LEU A 36 7.95 -11.38 0.28
C LEU A 36 7.50 -12.42 -0.76
N LEU A 37 6.91 -11.99 -1.88
CA LEU A 37 6.52 -12.90 -2.96
C LEU A 37 7.72 -13.66 -3.52
N ILE A 38 8.84 -12.98 -3.81
CA ILE A 38 10.06 -13.61 -4.31
C ILE A 38 10.63 -14.61 -3.31
N SER A 39 10.63 -14.30 -2.00
CA SER A 39 11.14 -15.23 -0.98
C SER A 39 10.40 -16.57 -0.97
N LEU A 40 9.13 -16.57 -1.37
CA LEU A 40 8.29 -17.76 -1.45
C LEU A 40 8.68 -18.65 -2.65
N TYR A 41 9.01 -18.06 -3.81
CA TYR A 41 9.47 -18.80 -5.00
C TYR A 41 10.90 -19.32 -4.88
N LEU A 42 11.76 -18.59 -4.17
CA LEU A 42 13.12 -19.04 -3.87
C LEU A 42 13.16 -20.15 -2.81
N GLN A 43 12.00 -20.62 -2.34
CA GLN A 43 11.86 -21.64 -1.30
C GLN A 43 12.72 -21.35 -0.06
N LEU A 44 12.82 -20.06 0.32
CA LEU A 44 13.54 -19.71 1.55
C LEU A 44 12.86 -20.35 2.75
N SER A 45 13.66 -20.61 3.78
CA SER A 45 13.17 -21.25 5.00
C SER A 45 11.99 -20.47 5.60
N TRP A 46 11.03 -21.21 6.17
CA TRP A 46 9.84 -20.65 6.84
C TRP A 46 10.12 -19.45 7.76
N PRO A 47 11.21 -19.43 8.56
CA PRO A 47 11.54 -18.27 9.39
C PRO A 47 11.84 -17.01 8.59
N VAL A 48 12.46 -17.12 7.41
CA VAL A 48 12.81 -15.96 6.58
C VAL A 48 11.56 -15.36 5.94
N THR A 49 10.68 -16.19 5.40
CA THR A 49 9.39 -15.75 4.84
C THR A 49 8.50 -15.13 5.92
N GLY A 50 8.44 -15.75 7.11
CA GLY A 50 7.75 -15.18 8.27
C GLY A 50 8.36 -13.85 8.73
N GLY A 51 9.68 -13.74 8.76
CA GLY A 51 10.40 -12.51 9.09
C GLY A 51 10.12 -11.37 8.09
N ALA A 52 10.07 -11.67 6.80
CA ALA A 52 9.72 -10.70 5.76
C ALA A 52 8.26 -10.20 5.90
N ALA A 53 7.32 -11.09 6.24
CA ALA A 53 5.93 -10.73 6.49
C ALA A 53 5.79 -9.85 7.75
N LEU A 54 6.53 -10.17 8.81
CA LEU A 54 6.59 -9.33 10.02
C LEU A 54 7.20 -7.96 9.72
N LEU A 55 8.26 -7.89 8.91
CA LEU A 55 8.86 -6.61 8.52
C LEU A 55 7.91 -5.75 7.70
N LEU A 56 7.18 -6.35 6.75
CA LEU A 56 6.15 -5.68 5.95
C LEU A 56 5.04 -5.08 6.84
N THR A 57 4.50 -5.88 7.76
CA THR A 57 3.43 -5.45 8.66
C THR A 57 3.90 -4.42 9.69
N ALA A 58 5.05 -4.65 10.34
CA ALA A 58 5.63 -3.73 11.31
C ALA A 58 5.99 -2.37 10.68
N SER A 59 6.59 -2.37 9.48
CA SER A 59 6.92 -1.13 8.78
C SER A 59 5.67 -0.36 8.36
N THR A 60 4.62 -1.05 7.92
CA THR A 60 3.34 -0.41 7.59
C THR A 60 2.69 0.19 8.84
N MET A 61 2.70 -0.53 9.96
CA MET A 61 2.17 -0.04 11.23
C MET A 61 2.93 1.20 11.72
N ALA A 62 4.27 1.18 11.65
CA ALA A 62 5.10 2.32 12.00
C ALA A 62 4.80 3.55 11.12
N LEU A 63 4.61 3.36 9.81
CA LEU A 63 4.21 4.44 8.90
C LEU A 63 2.80 4.95 9.20
N PHE A 64 1.87 4.07 9.54
CA PHE A 64 0.50 4.44 9.92
C PHE A 64 0.49 5.32 11.18
N ILE A 65 1.23 4.94 12.21
CA ILE A 65 1.35 5.71 13.46
C ILE A 65 2.04 7.06 13.18
N LYS A 66 3.16 7.05 12.46
CA LYS A 66 3.95 8.26 12.15
C LYS A 66 3.16 9.28 11.32
N TYR A 67 2.32 8.81 10.40
CA TYR A 67 1.58 9.67 9.46
C TYR A 67 0.06 9.63 9.68
N LYS A 68 -0.40 9.35 10.91
CA LYS A 68 -1.82 9.23 11.25
C LYS A 68 -2.68 10.41 10.75
N ASP A 69 -2.19 11.64 10.93
CA ASP A 69 -2.90 12.84 10.50
C ASP A 69 -2.98 12.97 8.98
N PHE A 70 -1.97 12.48 8.26
CA PHE A 70 -2.00 12.43 6.79
C PHE A 70 -3.08 11.44 6.33
N TYR A 71 -3.13 10.22 6.90
CA TYR A 71 -4.14 9.22 6.55
C TYR A 71 -5.57 9.64 6.88
N ALA A 72 -5.78 10.29 8.02
CA ALA A 72 -7.12 10.65 8.49
C ALA A 72 -7.69 11.91 7.82
N LEU A 73 -6.85 12.90 7.52
CA LEU A 73 -7.31 14.24 7.15
C LEU A 73 -7.15 14.55 5.66
N ARG A 74 -6.20 13.91 4.97
CA ARG A 74 -5.86 14.23 3.58
C ARG A 74 -6.47 13.23 2.62
N ASP A 75 -7.05 13.72 1.52
CA ASP A 75 -7.56 12.89 0.41
C ASP A 75 -6.47 11.95 -0.14
N ARG A 76 -5.24 12.46 -0.29
CA ARG A 76 -4.08 11.65 -0.70
C ARG A 76 -3.72 10.57 0.31
N GLY A 77 -3.88 10.85 1.60
CA GLY A 77 -3.68 9.86 2.65
C GLY A 77 -4.74 8.76 2.62
N GLN A 78 -6.01 9.12 2.44
CA GLN A 78 -7.11 8.16 2.27
C GLN A 78 -6.88 7.25 1.05
N ARG A 79 -6.48 7.82 -0.09
CA ARG A 79 -6.10 7.03 -1.29
C ARG A 79 -4.92 6.11 -1.02
N THR A 80 -3.89 6.60 -0.31
CA THR A 80 -2.73 5.80 0.07
C THR A 80 -3.15 4.61 0.93
N TRP A 81 -4.00 4.83 1.94
CA TRP A 81 -4.52 3.78 2.81
C TRP A 81 -5.38 2.76 2.06
N CYS A 82 -6.23 3.23 1.15
CA CYS A 82 -7.03 2.39 0.28
C CYS A 82 -6.15 1.48 -0.58
N VAL A 83 -5.09 2.02 -1.19
CA VAL A 83 -4.12 1.21 -1.96
C VAL A 83 -3.39 0.22 -1.05
N THR A 84 -2.94 0.63 0.13
CA THR A 84 -2.28 -0.26 1.09
C THR A 84 -3.18 -1.44 1.47
N ILE A 85 -4.45 -1.21 1.83
CA ILE A 85 -5.39 -2.30 2.13
C ILE A 85 -5.57 -3.21 0.91
N SER A 86 -5.69 -2.63 -0.27
CA SER A 86 -5.83 -3.39 -1.52
C SER A 86 -4.62 -4.29 -1.77
N MET A 87 -3.41 -3.81 -1.49
CA MET A 87 -2.18 -4.61 -1.54
C MET A 87 -2.23 -5.78 -0.56
N TYR A 88 -2.66 -5.57 0.69
CA TYR A 88 -2.74 -6.64 1.69
C TYR A 88 -3.80 -7.69 1.36
N CYS A 89 -5.01 -7.28 0.99
CA CYS A 89 -6.06 -8.21 0.58
C CYS A 89 -5.63 -9.07 -0.61
N SER A 90 -5.00 -8.44 -1.61
CA SER A 90 -4.51 -9.12 -2.80
C SER A 90 -3.32 -10.03 -2.50
N LEU A 91 -2.44 -9.62 -1.58
CA LEU A 91 -1.33 -10.45 -1.12
C LEU A 91 -1.84 -11.71 -0.43
N ILE A 92 -2.81 -11.60 0.48
CA ILE A 92 -3.42 -12.76 1.15
C ILE A 92 -4.03 -13.70 0.12
N LEU A 93 -4.83 -13.17 -0.82
CA LEU A 93 -5.44 -13.98 -1.87
C LEU A 93 -4.39 -14.69 -2.74
N THR A 94 -3.33 -13.97 -3.14
CA THR A 94 -2.23 -14.52 -3.95
C THR A 94 -1.49 -15.62 -3.19
N LEU A 95 -1.23 -15.43 -1.90
CA LEU A 95 -0.60 -16.43 -1.04
C LEU A 95 -1.49 -17.66 -0.86
N SER A 96 -2.80 -17.49 -0.69
CA SER A 96 -3.75 -18.61 -0.62
C SER A 96 -3.79 -19.40 -1.94
N CYS A 97 -3.81 -18.72 -3.08
CA CYS A 97 -3.75 -19.37 -4.39
C CYS A 97 -2.41 -20.11 -4.59
N ALA A 98 -1.29 -19.47 -4.23
CA ALA A 98 0.03 -20.09 -4.31
C ALA A 98 0.15 -21.32 -3.40
N TYR A 99 -0.40 -21.25 -2.18
CA TYR A 99 -0.45 -22.39 -1.26
C TYR A 99 -1.26 -23.54 -1.84
N TYR A 100 -2.46 -23.27 -2.36
CA TYR A 100 -3.29 -24.32 -2.97
C TYR A 100 -2.61 -24.96 -4.18
N PHE A 101 -2.02 -24.14 -5.06
CA PHE A 101 -1.24 -24.62 -6.21
C PHE A 101 -0.04 -25.47 -5.80
N SER A 102 0.64 -25.09 -4.70
CA SER A 102 1.81 -25.83 -4.18
C SER A 102 1.50 -27.25 -3.70
N LEU A 103 0.22 -27.57 -3.45
CA LEU A 103 -0.20 -28.93 -3.07
C LEU A 103 -0.19 -29.88 -4.27
N ASP A 104 -0.40 -29.36 -5.48
CA ASP A 104 -0.48 -30.14 -6.71
C ASP A 104 0.86 -30.11 -7.49
N GLU A 105 1.49 -28.94 -7.61
CA GLU A 105 2.74 -28.74 -8.36
C GLU A 105 3.75 -27.86 -7.61
N PRO A 106 5.07 -28.08 -7.79
CA PRO A 106 6.08 -27.23 -7.18
C PRO A 106 6.04 -25.80 -7.77
N LEU A 107 6.17 -24.79 -6.90
CA LEU A 107 6.27 -23.40 -7.34
C LEU A 107 7.59 -23.16 -8.10
N THR A 108 7.50 -23.03 -9.41
CA THR A 108 8.61 -22.66 -10.29
C THR A 108 8.64 -21.15 -10.53
N LEU A 109 9.78 -20.67 -11.03
CA LEU A 109 9.98 -19.25 -11.36
C LEU A 109 9.11 -18.82 -12.56
N GLU A 110 8.68 -19.76 -13.40
CA GLU A 110 7.77 -19.52 -14.53
C GLU A 110 6.39 -19.08 -14.03
N TYR A 111 5.90 -19.70 -12.96
CA TYR A 111 4.63 -19.33 -12.33
C TYR A 111 4.72 -18.00 -11.55
N ALA A 112 5.91 -17.56 -11.14
CA ALA A 112 6.09 -16.32 -10.38
C ALA A 112 5.55 -15.09 -11.11
N LEU A 113 5.73 -15.02 -12.43
CA LEU A 113 5.18 -13.93 -13.24
C LEU A 113 3.65 -13.97 -13.32
N VAL A 114 3.06 -15.17 -13.40
CA VAL A 114 1.61 -15.36 -13.43
C VAL A 114 0.98 -14.88 -12.12
N PHE A 115 1.55 -15.29 -10.98
CA PHE A 115 1.08 -14.84 -9.67
C PHE A 115 1.35 -13.36 -9.41
N LEU A 116 2.45 -12.81 -9.91
CA LEU A 116 2.71 -11.36 -9.83
C LEU A 116 1.68 -10.57 -10.65
N PHE A 117 1.34 -11.05 -11.84
CA PHE A 117 0.30 -10.44 -12.67
C PHE A 117 -1.07 -10.55 -12.00
N GLY A 118 -1.41 -11.73 -11.47
CA GLY A 118 -2.62 -11.96 -10.69
C GLY A 118 -2.70 -11.02 -9.47
N TYR A 119 -1.62 -10.88 -8.72
CA TYR A 119 -1.51 -9.95 -7.60
C TYR A 119 -1.82 -8.52 -8.04
N MET A 120 -1.16 -8.01 -9.09
CA MET A 120 -1.38 -6.65 -9.58
C MET A 120 -2.82 -6.43 -10.06
N PHE A 121 -3.39 -7.43 -10.73
CA PHE A 121 -4.78 -7.41 -11.17
C PHE A 121 -5.74 -7.33 -9.97
N PHE A 122 -5.53 -8.16 -8.94
CA PHE A 122 -6.33 -8.11 -7.72
C PHE A 122 -6.19 -6.78 -6.99
N VAL A 123 -4.97 -6.22 -6.90
CA VAL A 123 -4.74 -4.91 -6.28
C VAL A 123 -5.57 -3.85 -6.97
N TYR A 124 -5.57 -3.83 -8.31
CA TYR A 124 -6.37 -2.90 -9.09
C TYR A 124 -7.87 -3.07 -8.85
N MET A 125 -8.37 -4.32 -8.86
CA MET A 125 -9.80 -4.61 -8.69
C MET A 125 -10.29 -4.27 -7.27
N VAL A 126 -9.53 -4.65 -6.24
CA VAL A 126 -9.84 -4.33 -4.84
C VAL A 126 -9.77 -2.83 -4.63
N TYR A 127 -8.75 -2.15 -5.16
CA TYR A 127 -8.64 -0.70 -5.07
C TYR A 127 -9.82 0.00 -5.72
N ARG A 128 -10.20 -0.38 -6.94
CA ARG A 128 -11.33 0.21 -7.65
C ARG A 128 -12.62 0.05 -6.85
N THR A 129 -12.81 -1.10 -6.21
CA THR A 129 -13.97 -1.39 -5.37
C THR A 129 -13.97 -0.56 -4.08
N LEU A 130 -12.85 -0.51 -3.36
CA LEU A 130 -12.74 0.20 -2.07
C LEU A 130 -12.66 1.72 -2.21
N SER A 131 -12.13 2.23 -3.32
CA SER A 131 -11.91 3.67 -3.52
C SER A 131 -13.20 4.48 -3.47
N THR A 132 -14.34 3.87 -3.83
CA THR A 132 -15.66 4.53 -3.82
C THR A 132 -16.19 4.81 -2.42
N THR A 133 -15.75 4.03 -1.42
CA THR A 133 -16.23 4.12 -0.03
C THR A 133 -15.19 4.73 0.91
N MET A 134 -13.90 4.50 0.65
CA MET A 134 -12.82 4.94 1.53
C MET A 134 -12.31 6.36 1.26
N VAL A 135 -12.52 6.89 0.06
CA VAL A 135 -12.05 8.22 -0.34
C VAL A 135 -13.19 9.22 -0.14
N VAL A 136 -13.18 9.90 1.01
CA VAL A 136 -14.21 10.87 1.40
C VAL A 136 -13.81 12.30 1.00
N GLY A 137 -12.51 12.55 0.84
CA GLY A 137 -11.97 13.86 0.53
C GLY A 137 -11.27 14.52 1.72
N ASN A 138 -10.83 15.77 1.53
CA ASN A 138 -10.02 16.48 2.52
C ASN A 138 -10.86 16.95 3.72
N THR A 139 -10.63 16.36 4.89
CA THR A 139 -11.35 16.71 6.13
C THR A 139 -10.69 17.93 6.78
N ARG A 140 -11.39 19.07 6.81
CA ARG A 140 -10.90 20.27 7.52
C ARG A 140 -11.03 20.05 9.03
N ARG A 141 -9.92 20.11 9.78
CA ARG A 141 -9.99 20.35 11.23
C ARG A 141 -10.63 21.72 11.46
N ARG A 142 -11.84 21.78 12.04
CA ARG A 142 -12.26 22.97 12.77
C ARG A 142 -11.29 23.12 13.93
N ILE A 143 -10.38 24.09 13.85
CA ILE A 143 -9.60 24.52 15.01
C ILE A 143 -10.64 25.00 16.02
N LYS A 144 -10.92 24.21 17.07
CA LYS A 144 -11.62 24.73 18.25
C LYS A 144 -10.65 25.74 18.85
N ARG A 145 -10.98 27.02 18.65
CA ARG A 145 -10.35 28.14 19.35
C ARG A 145 -10.85 28.15 20.78
#